data_AF-A0A7Y3TTW7-F1
#
_entry.id   AF-A0A7Y3TTW7-F1
#
_cell.length_a   1.000
_cell.length_b   1.000
_cell.length_c   1.000
_cell.angle_alpha   90.00
_cell.angle_beta   90.00
_cell.angle_gamma   90.00
#
_symmetry.space_group_name_H-M   'P 1'
#
loop_
_entity.id
_entity.type
_entity.pdbx_description
1 polymer ?
#
loop_
_entity_poly.entity_id
_entity_poly.type
_entity_poly.pdbx_seq_one_letter_code
_entity_poly.pdbx_strand_id
1 'polypeptide(L)'
;MGNFSRDTFDPLKRYASVRLQQGVPLIDADWNEMDDIRRTELRTFIKWFIGDGIPAKSDGSRNDAFRIAAIPTPDSANFRILAGGGTDDSGANRCLVDGVEVFITQDIEFKAQPLHESYAGSNSPVAPDATPVDPNAPKIAGIPTTAGSYLVYLDVWEWEVGASEDNAHLVNPAIGVETCVRLKRSWIVRVFQAGAENRLPNHSYYLLATINRPTDGATITPEQITDQRRTELNLSKYLKTPIYAQQGSTVIDNQALSSMFSQLRNALRNRLASQTLFVDAAPSDLDRTLVYFTLQDVFQICTSGITQVLTNNVSISDVFQLMQILADAQENFLKTLDQHGSPSSSGKGNFINRYRRNLNLLKDEITASSLINTYSTQKNISVWLFDERGRDVASMLRSQQDRLARGAVQAMYQKFPFLARRYGSIEMSSLSGVLRVLLLNVAQAAEEEGTSSLDAAMNELKRSLNSVGDSPSWYIEALEFMKANHGITTSEFVVTANSYFDYAINALS
;
A
#
# COMPACT_ATOMS: atom_id res chain seq x y z
N MET A 1 -42.75 2.19 -32.00
CA MET A 1 -43.43 3.19 -31.18
C MET A 1 -44.64 2.51 -30.55
N GLY A 2 -44.44 1.97 -29.35
CA GLY A 2 -45.50 1.39 -28.54
C GLY A 2 -46.59 2.40 -28.19
N ASN A 3 -47.76 1.90 -27.81
CA ASN A 3 -48.87 2.74 -27.36
C ASN A 3 -48.62 3.17 -25.91
N PHE A 4 -47.73 4.15 -25.71
CA PHE A 4 -47.40 4.68 -24.39
C PHE A 4 -48.37 5.80 -23.98
N SER A 5 -48.55 5.95 -22.67
CA SER A 5 -49.11 7.16 -22.09
C SER A 5 -48.20 8.37 -22.32
N ARG A 6 -48.70 9.58 -22.03
CA ARG A 6 -47.93 10.82 -22.17
C ARG A 6 -46.65 10.74 -21.34
N ASP A 7 -45.50 10.88 -22.00
CA ASP A 7 -44.21 11.02 -21.32
C ASP A 7 -44.20 12.31 -20.49
N THR A 8 -43.97 12.14 -19.19
CA THR A 8 -43.88 13.24 -18.21
C THR A 8 -42.49 13.33 -17.58
N PHE A 9 -41.61 12.37 -17.88
CA PHE A 9 -40.28 12.30 -17.32
C PHE A 9 -39.39 13.39 -17.93
N ASP A 10 -38.72 14.14 -17.05
CA ASP A 10 -37.72 15.13 -17.44
C ASP A 10 -36.53 15.04 -16.47
N PRO A 11 -35.37 14.53 -16.91
CA PRO A 11 -34.20 14.36 -16.05
C PRO A 11 -33.68 15.71 -15.50
N LEU A 12 -33.97 16.83 -16.17
CA LEU A 12 -33.54 18.16 -15.73
C LEU A 12 -34.35 18.68 -14.54
N LYS A 13 -35.58 18.17 -14.32
CA LYS A 13 -36.41 18.53 -13.16
C LYS A 13 -35.97 17.85 -11.86
N ARG A 14 -35.10 16.83 -11.95
CA ARG A 14 -34.51 16.12 -10.79
C ARG A 14 -35.55 15.54 -9.83
N TYR A 15 -36.67 15.03 -10.35
CA TYR A 15 -37.60 14.26 -9.54
C TYR A 15 -36.97 12.92 -9.14
N ALA A 16 -37.12 12.53 -7.87
CA ALA A 16 -36.52 11.33 -7.31
C ALA A 16 -37.53 10.19 -7.06
N SER A 17 -38.83 10.49 -7.02
CA SER A 17 -39.87 9.47 -6.86
C SER A 17 -41.26 10.02 -7.19
N VAL A 18 -42.16 9.16 -7.64
CA VAL A 18 -43.60 9.44 -7.76
C VAL A 18 -44.33 8.93 -6.50
N ARG A 19 -45.33 9.68 -6.00
CA ARG A 19 -46.09 9.35 -4.78
C ARG A 19 -47.58 9.32 -5.08
N LEU A 20 -48.20 8.15 -4.89
CA LEU A 20 -49.64 7.97 -5.08
C LEU A 20 -50.44 8.67 -3.99
N GLN A 21 -51.51 9.35 -4.38
CA GLN A 21 -52.41 10.05 -3.47
C GLN A 21 -53.63 9.19 -3.11
N GLN A 22 -54.08 9.28 -1.87
CA GLN A 22 -55.27 8.57 -1.43
C GLN A 22 -56.51 9.12 -2.13
N GLY A 23 -57.35 8.23 -2.68
CA GLY A 23 -58.62 8.59 -3.32
C GLY A 23 -58.50 9.16 -4.74
N VAL A 24 -57.30 9.15 -5.33
CA VAL A 24 -57.05 9.60 -6.71
C VAL A 24 -56.86 8.38 -7.63
N PRO A 25 -57.44 8.37 -8.85
CA PRO A 25 -57.22 7.31 -9.82
C PRO A 25 -55.74 7.16 -10.19
N LEU A 26 -55.27 5.91 -10.30
CA LEU A 26 -53.94 5.60 -10.80
C LEU A 26 -53.94 5.68 -12.33
N ILE A 27 -52.98 6.42 -12.88
CA ILE A 27 -52.71 6.46 -14.32
C ILE A 27 -51.40 5.75 -14.62
N ASP A 28 -51.31 5.18 -15.81
CA ASP A 28 -50.12 4.52 -16.32
C ASP A 28 -48.91 5.47 -16.47
N ALA A 29 -49.15 6.74 -16.80
CA ALA A 29 -48.11 7.77 -16.92
C ALA A 29 -47.27 7.93 -15.63
N ASP A 30 -47.93 7.93 -14.46
CA ASP A 30 -47.26 8.04 -13.16
C ASP A 30 -46.36 6.82 -12.89
N TRP A 31 -46.77 5.65 -13.37
CA TRP A 31 -46.00 4.41 -13.23
C TRP A 31 -44.78 4.42 -14.15
N ASN A 32 -44.97 4.83 -15.40
CA ASN A 32 -43.88 4.96 -16.38
C ASN A 32 -42.84 5.99 -15.90
N GLU A 33 -43.27 7.17 -15.44
CA GLU A 33 -42.36 8.18 -14.87
C GLU A 33 -41.60 7.63 -13.66
N MET A 34 -42.24 6.84 -12.80
CA MET A 34 -41.56 6.21 -11.65
C MET A 34 -40.44 5.25 -12.09
N ASP A 35 -40.65 4.48 -13.16
CA ASP A 35 -39.63 3.56 -13.69
C ASP A 35 -38.48 4.33 -14.35
N ASP A 36 -38.79 5.33 -15.16
CA ASP A 36 -37.79 6.13 -15.88
C ASP A 36 -36.88 6.92 -14.92
N ILE A 37 -37.43 7.44 -13.82
CA ILE A 37 -36.65 8.06 -12.74
C ILE A 37 -35.63 7.07 -12.18
N ARG A 38 -36.08 5.87 -11.78
CA ARG A 38 -35.20 4.85 -11.16
C ARG A 38 -34.13 4.35 -12.13
N ARG A 39 -34.52 4.10 -13.38
CA ARG A 39 -33.61 3.65 -14.44
C ARG A 39 -32.54 4.70 -14.70
N THR A 40 -32.92 5.97 -14.80
CA THR A 40 -31.97 7.07 -15.04
C THR A 40 -31.02 7.27 -13.87
N GLU A 41 -31.51 7.21 -12.63
CA GLU A 41 -30.68 7.34 -11.43
C GLU A 41 -29.64 6.23 -11.33
N LEU A 42 -30.06 4.96 -11.50
CA LEU A 42 -29.16 3.81 -11.47
C LEU A 42 -28.13 3.88 -12.61
N ARG A 43 -28.57 4.16 -13.85
CA ARG A 43 -27.67 4.27 -15.00
C ARG A 43 -26.66 5.39 -14.80
N THR A 44 -27.08 6.54 -14.28
CA THR A 44 -26.20 7.68 -13.97
C THR A 44 -25.16 7.29 -12.93
N PHE A 45 -25.56 6.59 -11.86
CA PHE A 45 -24.64 6.12 -10.83
C PHE A 45 -23.58 5.17 -11.41
N ILE A 46 -24.00 4.14 -12.16
CA ILE A 46 -23.08 3.17 -12.75
C ILE A 46 -22.12 3.87 -13.74
N LYS A 47 -22.66 4.72 -14.62
CA LYS A 47 -21.89 5.45 -15.63
C LYS A 47 -20.78 6.30 -15.03
N TRP A 48 -21.08 7.10 -14.01
CA TRP A 48 -20.12 8.06 -13.49
C TRP A 48 -19.18 7.51 -12.41
N PHE A 49 -19.64 6.57 -11.58
CA PHE A 49 -18.84 6.07 -10.44
C PHE A 49 -18.12 4.75 -10.72
N ILE A 50 -18.65 3.90 -11.61
CA ILE A 50 -18.04 2.63 -11.97
C ILE A 50 -17.32 2.78 -13.33
N GLY A 51 -18.03 3.37 -14.30
CA GLY A 51 -17.58 3.52 -15.68
C GLY A 51 -17.67 2.23 -16.48
N ASP A 52 -17.00 2.21 -17.63
CA ASP A 52 -17.07 1.09 -18.57
C ASP A 52 -16.02 0.01 -18.24
N GLY A 53 -16.35 -1.24 -18.56
CA GLY A 53 -15.42 -2.36 -18.40
C GLY A 53 -16.08 -3.73 -18.24
N ILE A 54 -15.23 -4.74 -18.09
CA ILE A 54 -15.64 -6.13 -17.83
C ILE A 54 -15.42 -6.45 -16.35
N PRO A 55 -16.47 -6.89 -15.61
CA PRO A 55 -16.34 -7.28 -14.21
C PRO A 55 -15.43 -8.50 -14.05
N ALA A 56 -14.71 -8.53 -12.94
CA ALA A 56 -13.93 -9.71 -12.55
C ALA A 56 -14.86 -10.91 -12.33
N LYS A 57 -14.33 -12.13 -12.52
CA LYS A 57 -15.05 -13.35 -12.14
C LYS A 57 -15.23 -13.41 -10.62
N SER A 58 -16.18 -14.22 -10.15
CA SER A 58 -16.45 -14.43 -8.72
C SER A 58 -15.24 -14.96 -7.94
N ASP A 59 -14.34 -15.68 -8.63
CA ASP A 59 -13.08 -16.19 -8.10
C ASP A 59 -11.92 -15.17 -8.11
N GLY A 60 -12.18 -13.93 -8.55
CA GLY A 60 -11.20 -12.85 -8.64
C GLY A 60 -10.27 -12.93 -9.86
N SER A 61 -10.41 -13.93 -10.72
CA SER A 61 -9.63 -14.06 -11.95
C SER A 61 -10.11 -13.15 -13.08
N ARG A 62 -9.27 -12.99 -14.11
CA ARG A 62 -9.60 -12.19 -15.29
C ARG A 62 -10.75 -12.81 -16.08
N ASN A 63 -11.58 -11.93 -16.62
CA ASN A 63 -12.73 -12.31 -17.44
C ASN A 63 -12.45 -12.05 -18.93
N ASP A 64 -12.67 -13.07 -19.76
CA ASP A 64 -12.47 -13.03 -21.21
C ASP A 64 -13.74 -12.65 -21.99
N ALA A 65 -14.77 -12.15 -21.31
CA ALA A 65 -16.01 -11.67 -21.92
C ALA A 65 -15.78 -10.62 -23.03
N PHE A 66 -16.37 -10.84 -24.19
CA PHE A 66 -16.21 -9.99 -25.38
C PHE A 66 -14.76 -9.87 -25.88
N ARG A 67 -13.87 -10.80 -25.50
CA ARG A 67 -12.50 -10.82 -26.03
C ARG A 67 -12.53 -11.15 -27.51
N ILE A 68 -11.78 -10.38 -28.29
CA ILE A 68 -11.56 -10.66 -29.72
C ILE A 68 -10.38 -11.64 -29.86
N ALA A 69 -10.61 -12.74 -30.56
CA ALA A 69 -9.61 -13.78 -30.81
C ALA A 69 -9.66 -14.24 -32.28
N ALA A 70 -8.53 -14.65 -32.84
CA ALA A 70 -8.54 -15.30 -34.15
C ALA A 70 -9.30 -16.63 -34.08
N ILE A 71 -9.97 -17.01 -35.17
CA ILE A 71 -10.58 -18.34 -35.29
C ILE A 71 -9.50 -19.42 -35.58
N PRO A 72 -9.74 -20.70 -35.21
CA PRO A 72 -8.74 -21.77 -35.38
C PRO A 72 -8.25 -21.96 -36.82
N THR A 73 -9.12 -21.69 -37.80
CA THR A 73 -8.78 -21.65 -39.22
C THR A 73 -8.80 -20.19 -39.67
N PRO A 74 -7.65 -19.49 -39.70
CA PRO A 74 -7.60 -18.04 -39.93
C PRO A 74 -8.35 -17.62 -41.19
N ASP A 75 -9.18 -16.59 -41.07
CA ASP A 75 -9.97 -16.02 -42.17
C ASP A 75 -9.64 -14.52 -42.25
N SER A 76 -9.57 -14.00 -43.47
CA SER A 76 -9.33 -12.57 -43.70
C SER A 76 -10.53 -11.71 -43.34
N ALA A 77 -11.74 -12.25 -43.17
CA ALA A 77 -12.95 -11.49 -42.90
C ALA A 77 -13.72 -11.97 -41.66
N ASN A 78 -13.10 -12.76 -40.78
CA ASN A 78 -13.77 -13.31 -39.59
C ASN A 78 -12.85 -13.43 -38.37
N PHE A 79 -13.43 -13.29 -37.18
CA PHE A 79 -12.78 -13.55 -35.89
C PHE A 79 -13.81 -14.06 -34.88
N ARG A 80 -13.33 -14.58 -33.75
CA ARG A 80 -14.15 -15.07 -32.64
C ARG A 80 -14.31 -14.02 -31.55
N ILE A 81 -15.53 -13.86 -31.07
CA ILE A 81 -15.89 -13.08 -29.88
C ILE A 81 -16.12 -14.08 -28.76
N LEU A 82 -15.30 -14.03 -27.72
CA LEU A 82 -15.36 -14.99 -26.62
C LEU A 82 -16.41 -14.58 -25.58
N ALA A 83 -17.19 -15.55 -25.11
CA ALA A 83 -18.05 -15.34 -23.95
C ALA A 83 -17.25 -15.36 -22.65
N GLY A 84 -16.17 -16.17 -22.59
CA GLY A 84 -15.30 -16.27 -21.41
C GLY A 84 -15.92 -16.97 -20.19
N GLY A 85 -17.08 -17.63 -20.35
CA GLY A 85 -17.92 -18.17 -19.27
C GLY A 85 -18.86 -19.30 -19.71
N GLY A 86 -19.88 -19.57 -18.89
CA GLY A 86 -20.86 -20.64 -19.10
C GLY A 86 -22.05 -20.21 -19.95
N THR A 87 -22.86 -21.18 -20.41
CA THR A 87 -23.96 -20.98 -21.36
C THR A 87 -25.29 -20.56 -20.73
N ASP A 88 -25.33 -20.30 -19.42
CA ASP A 88 -26.53 -19.95 -18.65
C ASP A 88 -26.47 -18.53 -18.08
N ASP A 89 -27.61 -17.98 -17.64
CA ASP A 89 -27.70 -16.60 -17.10
C ASP A 89 -26.77 -16.34 -15.90
N SER A 90 -26.43 -17.41 -15.17
CA SER A 90 -25.52 -17.37 -14.01
C SER A 90 -24.04 -17.39 -14.41
N GLY A 91 -23.71 -18.02 -15.54
CA GLY A 91 -22.37 -18.09 -16.13
C GLY A 91 -22.10 -17.07 -17.25
N ALA A 92 -23.13 -16.34 -17.67
CA ALA A 92 -23.07 -15.28 -18.66
C ALA A 92 -22.16 -14.15 -18.19
N ASN A 93 -21.20 -13.76 -19.02
CA ASN A 93 -20.31 -12.68 -18.67
C ASN A 93 -20.76 -11.35 -19.22
N ARG A 94 -20.53 -10.32 -18.42
CA ARG A 94 -21.12 -9.00 -18.58
C ARG A 94 -20.09 -7.99 -19.06
N CYS A 95 -20.58 -6.89 -19.62
CA CYS A 95 -19.81 -5.70 -19.91
C CYS A 95 -20.68 -4.48 -19.58
N LEU A 96 -20.10 -3.50 -18.90
CA LEU A 96 -20.71 -2.20 -18.66
C LEU A 96 -20.25 -1.21 -19.73
N VAL A 97 -21.22 -0.56 -20.37
CA VAL A 97 -21.03 0.42 -21.45
C VAL A 97 -21.98 1.60 -21.21
N ASP A 98 -21.44 2.77 -20.89
CA ASP A 98 -22.18 3.99 -20.59
C ASP A 98 -23.28 3.81 -19.52
N GLY A 99 -22.98 2.99 -18.50
CA GLY A 99 -23.93 2.61 -17.45
C GLY A 99 -24.98 1.58 -17.87
N VAL A 100 -24.91 1.06 -19.09
CA VAL A 100 -25.76 -0.03 -19.61
C VAL A 100 -25.01 -1.34 -19.47
N GLU A 101 -25.68 -2.34 -18.92
CA GLU A 101 -25.14 -3.70 -18.83
C GLU A 101 -25.61 -4.55 -20.01
N VAL A 102 -24.66 -5.24 -20.64
CA VAL A 102 -24.89 -6.28 -21.65
C VAL A 102 -24.12 -7.54 -21.30
N PHE A 103 -24.54 -8.69 -21.80
CA PHE A 103 -23.90 -9.97 -21.51
C PHE A 103 -23.79 -10.83 -22.76
N ILE A 104 -22.86 -11.78 -22.73
CA ILE A 104 -22.63 -12.78 -23.77
C ILE A 104 -22.62 -14.16 -23.12
N THR A 105 -23.34 -15.12 -23.70
CA THR A 105 -23.55 -16.46 -23.08
C THR A 105 -22.73 -17.56 -23.75
N GLN A 106 -22.34 -17.45 -25.02
CA GLN A 106 -21.40 -18.38 -25.65
C GLN A 106 -20.56 -17.67 -26.72
N ASP A 107 -19.43 -18.28 -27.09
CA ASP A 107 -18.57 -17.74 -28.12
C ASP A 107 -19.31 -17.66 -29.46
N ILE A 108 -19.13 -16.55 -30.18
CA ILE A 108 -19.75 -16.32 -31.49
C ILE A 108 -18.71 -15.77 -32.46
N GLU A 109 -18.77 -16.17 -33.73
CA GLU A 109 -17.95 -15.57 -34.77
C GLU A 109 -18.53 -14.25 -35.24
N PHE A 110 -17.68 -13.31 -35.69
CA PHE A 110 -18.13 -12.01 -36.18
C PHE A 110 -19.16 -12.13 -37.31
N LYS A 111 -18.91 -13.03 -38.27
CA LYS A 111 -19.81 -13.33 -39.38
C LYS A 111 -21.12 -13.96 -38.92
N ALA A 112 -21.18 -14.55 -37.72
CA ALA A 112 -22.32 -15.27 -37.17
C ALA A 112 -23.30 -14.39 -36.37
N GLN A 113 -23.01 -13.09 -36.23
CA GLN A 113 -23.89 -12.17 -35.52
C GLN A 113 -25.21 -11.92 -36.28
N PRO A 114 -26.35 -11.72 -35.61
CA PRO A 114 -27.68 -11.74 -36.24
C PRO A 114 -27.94 -10.65 -37.28
N LEU A 115 -27.27 -9.50 -37.17
CA LEU A 115 -27.38 -8.38 -38.12
C LEU A 115 -26.28 -8.41 -39.20
N HIS A 116 -25.48 -9.47 -39.29
CA HIS A 116 -24.48 -9.56 -40.36
C HIS A 116 -25.13 -9.68 -41.73
N GLU A 117 -24.58 -8.98 -42.72
CA GLU A 117 -25.14 -8.91 -44.08
C GLU A 117 -25.29 -10.27 -44.77
N SER A 118 -24.45 -11.25 -44.38
CA SER A 118 -24.52 -12.63 -44.84
C SER A 118 -25.82 -13.35 -44.46
N TYR A 119 -26.63 -12.79 -43.54
CA TYR A 119 -27.92 -13.35 -43.17
C TYR A 119 -29.08 -12.53 -43.75
N ALA A 120 -29.97 -13.25 -44.45
CA ALA A 120 -31.20 -12.72 -45.02
C ALA A 120 -32.42 -13.30 -44.29
N GLY A 121 -33.09 -12.46 -43.50
CA GLY A 121 -34.53 -12.50 -43.19
C GLY A 121 -35.09 -13.61 -42.29
N SER A 122 -34.58 -14.85 -42.34
CA SER A 122 -35.19 -15.99 -41.61
C SER A 122 -34.21 -17.07 -41.13
N ASN A 123 -32.95 -17.05 -41.56
CA ASN A 123 -31.90 -18.02 -41.18
C ASN A 123 -30.73 -17.37 -40.43
N SER A 124 -30.96 -16.26 -39.70
CA SER A 124 -29.92 -15.75 -38.80
C SER A 124 -29.56 -16.84 -37.79
N PRO A 125 -28.28 -17.09 -37.50
CA PRO A 125 -27.89 -17.98 -36.42
C PRO A 125 -28.65 -17.53 -35.18
N VAL A 126 -29.15 -18.48 -34.40
CA VAL A 126 -29.60 -18.17 -33.04
C VAL A 126 -28.36 -17.69 -32.33
N ALA A 127 -28.13 -16.38 -32.36
CA ALA A 127 -27.15 -15.82 -31.46
C ALA A 127 -27.64 -16.15 -30.04
N PRO A 128 -26.68 -16.36 -29.15
CA PRO A 128 -26.87 -17.10 -27.90
C PRO A 128 -27.91 -16.47 -26.96
N ASP A 129 -28.27 -15.21 -27.23
CA ASP A 129 -29.03 -14.27 -26.40
C ASP A 129 -30.00 -13.38 -27.22
N ALA A 130 -30.14 -13.58 -28.55
CA ALA A 130 -30.52 -12.50 -29.46
C ALA A 130 -31.92 -12.54 -30.07
N THR A 131 -32.87 -13.34 -29.56
CA THR A 131 -34.26 -13.22 -30.01
C THR A 131 -35.07 -12.36 -29.04
N PRO A 132 -35.81 -11.34 -29.52
CA PRO A 132 -35.83 -10.83 -30.88
C PRO A 132 -34.65 -9.92 -31.22
N VAL A 133 -34.38 -9.75 -32.53
CA VAL A 133 -33.35 -8.84 -33.08
C VAL A 133 -34.04 -7.56 -33.54
N ASP A 134 -33.42 -6.40 -33.33
CA ASP A 134 -33.95 -5.11 -33.79
C ASP A 134 -34.03 -5.07 -35.33
N PRO A 135 -35.23 -5.05 -35.93
CA PRO A 135 -35.38 -5.04 -37.38
C PRO A 135 -34.96 -3.71 -38.02
N ASN A 136 -34.86 -2.64 -37.23
CA ASN A 136 -34.48 -1.30 -37.71
C ASN A 136 -32.99 -1.01 -37.54
N ALA A 137 -32.27 -1.84 -36.78
CA ALA A 137 -30.84 -1.67 -36.60
C ALA A 137 -30.08 -1.90 -37.92
N PRO A 138 -29.13 -1.02 -38.28
CA PRO A 138 -28.34 -1.19 -39.50
C PRO A 138 -27.53 -2.49 -39.48
N LYS A 139 -27.61 -3.24 -40.57
CA LYS A 139 -26.79 -4.44 -40.78
C LYS A 139 -25.30 -4.12 -40.65
N ILE A 140 -24.53 -5.08 -40.17
CA ILE A 140 -23.06 -5.00 -40.16
C ILE A 140 -22.53 -5.60 -41.46
N ALA A 141 -21.64 -4.86 -42.12
CA ALA A 141 -20.90 -5.36 -43.27
C ALA A 141 -19.77 -6.30 -42.82
N GLY A 142 -19.21 -7.06 -43.76
CA GLY A 142 -17.99 -7.83 -43.52
C GLY A 142 -16.81 -6.96 -43.08
N ILE A 143 -15.84 -7.58 -42.41
CA ILE A 143 -14.62 -6.91 -41.99
C ILE A 143 -13.84 -6.47 -43.25
N PRO A 144 -13.45 -5.20 -43.38
CA PRO A 144 -12.64 -4.77 -44.52
C PRO A 144 -11.34 -5.56 -44.62
N THR A 145 -10.95 -5.92 -45.85
CA THR A 145 -9.79 -6.76 -46.14
C THR A 145 -8.57 -5.95 -46.60
N THR A 146 -8.67 -4.63 -46.72
CA THR A 146 -7.54 -3.76 -47.09
C THR A 146 -6.51 -3.62 -45.97
N ALA A 147 -5.27 -3.26 -46.28
CA ALA A 147 -4.24 -2.95 -45.31
C ALA A 147 -4.64 -1.74 -44.45
N GLY A 148 -4.28 -1.77 -43.16
CA GLY A 148 -4.57 -0.68 -42.23
C GLY A 148 -4.96 -1.14 -40.83
N SER A 149 -5.26 -0.15 -39.98
CA SER A 149 -5.70 -0.35 -38.60
C SER A 149 -7.21 -0.24 -38.50
N TYR A 150 -7.80 -1.22 -37.82
CA TYR A 150 -9.24 -1.35 -37.61
C TYR A 150 -9.56 -1.32 -36.12
N LEU A 151 -10.64 -0.63 -35.78
CA LEU A 151 -11.21 -0.62 -34.45
C LEU A 151 -12.35 -1.62 -34.38
N VAL A 152 -12.28 -2.53 -33.42
CA VAL A 152 -13.35 -3.47 -33.09
C VAL A 152 -14.00 -2.97 -31.80
N TYR A 153 -15.29 -2.67 -31.86
CA TYR A 153 -16.00 -2.09 -30.73
C TYR A 153 -17.37 -2.72 -30.55
N LEU A 154 -17.84 -2.67 -29.31
CA LEU A 154 -19.17 -3.06 -28.90
C LEU A 154 -20.10 -1.86 -29.08
N ASP A 155 -21.18 -2.06 -29.81
CA ASP A 155 -22.29 -1.12 -30.02
C ASP A 155 -23.49 -1.62 -29.21
N VAL A 156 -23.99 -0.80 -28.29
CA VAL A 156 -25.07 -1.14 -27.34
C VAL A 156 -26.21 -0.14 -27.46
N TRP A 157 -27.44 -0.63 -27.56
CA TRP A 157 -28.62 0.22 -27.63
C TRP A 157 -29.83 -0.42 -26.98
N GLU A 158 -30.87 0.39 -26.76
CA GLU A 158 -32.17 -0.06 -26.25
C GLU A 158 -33.22 0.21 -27.33
N TRP A 159 -34.07 -0.76 -27.61
CA TRP A 159 -35.13 -0.65 -28.60
C TRP A 159 -36.42 -1.31 -28.11
N GLU A 160 -37.53 -0.92 -28.71
CA GLU A 160 -38.86 -1.41 -28.34
C GLU A 160 -39.15 -2.78 -28.95
N VAL A 161 -39.58 -3.72 -28.12
CA VAL A 161 -40.03 -5.05 -28.49
C VAL A 161 -41.52 -5.17 -28.23
N GLY A 162 -42.28 -5.48 -29.27
CA GLY A 162 -43.71 -5.77 -29.20
C GLY A 162 -44.02 -7.23 -29.55
N ALA A 163 -45.31 -7.54 -29.58
CA ALA A 163 -45.83 -8.87 -29.87
C ALA A 163 -45.52 -9.35 -31.29
N SER A 164 -45.20 -8.45 -32.24
CA SER A 164 -44.70 -8.84 -33.57
C SER A 164 -43.36 -9.55 -33.49
N GLU A 165 -42.53 -9.19 -32.52
CA GLU A 165 -41.21 -9.78 -32.31
C GLU A 165 -41.21 -10.88 -31.23
N ASP A 166 -42.06 -10.76 -30.20
CA ASP A 166 -42.11 -11.68 -29.06
C ASP A 166 -43.55 -12.01 -28.61
N ASN A 167 -44.33 -12.56 -29.54
CA ASN A 167 -45.73 -12.91 -29.31
C ASN A 167 -45.94 -13.86 -28.11
N ALA A 168 -45.08 -14.86 -27.98
CA ALA A 168 -45.23 -15.91 -26.97
C ALA A 168 -45.10 -15.38 -25.54
N HIS A 169 -44.32 -14.31 -25.33
CA HIS A 169 -44.11 -13.72 -24.01
C HIS A 169 -44.94 -12.46 -23.75
N LEU A 170 -45.24 -11.65 -24.78
CA LEU A 170 -45.89 -10.35 -24.60
C LEU A 170 -47.40 -10.36 -24.75
N VAL A 171 -47.98 -11.37 -25.42
CA VAL A 171 -49.43 -11.55 -25.47
C VAL A 171 -49.90 -12.34 -24.27
N ASN A 172 -50.85 -11.76 -23.52
CA ASN A 172 -51.45 -12.46 -22.39
C ASN A 172 -52.35 -13.59 -22.91
N PRO A 173 -52.08 -14.87 -22.57
CA PRO A 173 -52.84 -16.00 -23.13
C PRO A 173 -54.32 -16.01 -22.77
N ALA A 174 -54.73 -15.37 -21.66
CA ALA A 174 -56.11 -15.37 -21.19
C ALA A 174 -57.00 -14.35 -21.92
N ILE A 175 -56.43 -13.23 -22.36
CA ILE A 175 -57.16 -12.13 -23.03
C ILE A 175 -56.78 -11.97 -24.50
N GLY A 176 -55.71 -12.64 -24.97
CA GLY A 176 -55.32 -12.70 -26.37
C GLY A 176 -54.76 -11.40 -26.95
N VAL A 177 -54.34 -10.45 -26.10
CA VAL A 177 -53.78 -9.15 -26.53
C VAL A 177 -52.43 -8.88 -25.86
N GLU A 178 -51.60 -8.07 -26.53
CA GLU A 178 -50.39 -7.50 -25.96
C GLU A 178 -50.76 -6.59 -24.78
N THR A 179 -50.09 -6.78 -23.64
CA THR A 179 -50.36 -5.96 -22.44
C THR A 179 -49.48 -4.71 -22.37
N CYS A 180 -48.23 -4.83 -22.79
CA CYS A 180 -47.27 -3.74 -22.85
C CYS A 180 -46.04 -4.15 -23.65
N VAL A 181 -45.39 -3.19 -24.32
CA VAL A 181 -44.09 -3.39 -24.98
C VAL A 181 -42.94 -3.49 -23.97
N ARG A 182 -41.77 -3.97 -24.40
CA ARG A 182 -40.54 -4.00 -23.58
C ARG A 182 -39.46 -3.14 -24.22
N LEU A 183 -38.60 -2.56 -23.40
CA LEU A 183 -37.32 -2.05 -23.88
C LEU A 183 -36.28 -3.15 -23.73
N LYS A 184 -35.73 -3.62 -24.85
CA LYS A 184 -34.68 -4.62 -24.90
C LYS A 184 -33.33 -3.95 -25.10
N ARG A 185 -32.38 -4.25 -24.22
CA ARG A 185 -30.96 -3.96 -24.45
C ARG A 185 -30.40 -4.94 -25.47
N SER A 186 -29.81 -4.43 -26.53
CA SER A 186 -29.17 -5.21 -27.57
C SER A 186 -27.74 -4.73 -27.76
N TRP A 187 -26.91 -5.65 -28.25
CA TRP A 187 -25.51 -5.36 -28.53
C TRP A 187 -25.09 -6.01 -29.84
N ILE A 188 -24.09 -5.41 -30.47
CA ILE A 188 -23.39 -6.03 -31.60
C ILE A 188 -21.94 -5.57 -31.65
N VAL A 189 -21.04 -6.43 -32.10
CA VAL A 189 -19.66 -6.04 -32.39
C VAL A 189 -19.58 -5.53 -33.81
N ARG A 190 -19.06 -4.31 -33.98
CA ARG A 190 -18.81 -3.67 -35.27
C ARG A 190 -17.32 -3.48 -35.49
N VAL A 191 -16.93 -3.38 -36.77
CA VAL A 191 -15.55 -3.07 -37.18
C VAL A 191 -15.55 -1.86 -38.10
N PHE A 192 -14.65 -0.92 -37.81
CA PHE A 192 -14.45 0.26 -38.64
C PHE A 192 -12.97 0.52 -38.86
N GLN A 193 -12.62 1.11 -40.00
CA GLN A 193 -11.28 1.61 -40.24
C GLN A 193 -11.02 2.83 -39.35
N ALA A 194 -9.84 2.91 -38.75
CA ALA A 194 -9.47 4.04 -37.89
C ALA A 194 -9.60 5.36 -38.68
N GLY A 195 -10.39 6.31 -38.14
CA GLY A 195 -10.65 7.62 -38.75
C GLY A 195 -12.01 7.76 -39.45
N ALA A 196 -12.79 6.68 -39.62
CA ALA A 196 -14.17 6.76 -40.08
C ALA A 196 -15.16 6.88 -38.89
N GLU A 197 -16.06 7.87 -38.91
CA GLU A 197 -17.13 8.00 -37.91
C GLU A 197 -18.46 7.45 -38.45
N ASN A 198 -19.10 6.55 -37.69
CA ASN A 198 -20.47 6.09 -37.95
C ASN A 198 -21.18 5.79 -36.62
N ARG A 199 -21.41 6.85 -35.83
CA ARG A 199 -22.17 6.74 -34.60
C ARG A 199 -23.66 6.93 -34.89
N LEU A 200 -24.46 5.98 -34.40
CA LEU A 200 -25.90 6.01 -34.45
C LEU A 200 -26.45 6.77 -33.25
N PRO A 201 -27.54 7.54 -33.42
CA PRO A 201 -28.22 8.18 -32.30
C PRO A 201 -28.70 7.16 -31.27
N ASN A 202 -28.60 7.47 -29.97
CA ASN A 202 -29.04 6.62 -28.85
C ASN A 202 -28.29 5.29 -28.67
N HIS A 203 -27.12 5.16 -29.30
CA HIS A 203 -26.22 4.03 -29.11
C HIS A 203 -25.03 4.42 -28.23
N SER A 204 -24.54 3.44 -27.46
CA SER A 204 -23.36 3.54 -26.61
C SER A 204 -22.25 2.64 -27.15
N TYR A 205 -21.01 3.11 -27.08
CA TYR A 205 -19.88 2.46 -27.73
C TYR A 205 -18.75 2.15 -26.76
N TYR A 206 -18.18 0.95 -26.84
CA TYR A 206 -17.03 0.54 -26.03
C TYR A 206 -15.98 -0.21 -26.86
N LEU A 207 -14.73 0.26 -26.82
CA LEU A 207 -13.64 -0.35 -27.61
C LEU A 207 -13.25 -1.71 -27.04
N LEU A 208 -13.23 -2.73 -27.90
CA LEU A 208 -12.84 -4.10 -27.53
C LEU A 208 -11.40 -4.41 -27.95
N ALA A 209 -11.05 -4.13 -29.20
CA ALA A 209 -9.73 -4.45 -29.72
C ALA A 209 -9.34 -3.54 -30.90
N THR A 210 -8.06 -3.55 -31.23
CA THR A 210 -7.57 -3.06 -32.52
C THR A 210 -7.00 -4.20 -33.35
N ILE A 211 -7.29 -4.21 -34.65
CA ILE A 211 -6.73 -5.17 -35.60
C ILE A 211 -5.81 -4.42 -36.57
N ASN A 212 -4.55 -4.84 -36.67
CA ASN A 212 -3.57 -4.26 -37.59
C ASN A 212 -3.30 -5.23 -38.74
N ARG A 213 -3.71 -4.85 -39.96
CA ARG A 213 -3.45 -5.64 -41.16
C ARG A 213 -2.21 -5.12 -41.89
N PRO A 214 -1.19 -5.98 -42.11
CA PRO A 214 0.03 -5.56 -42.79
C PRO A 214 -0.16 -5.38 -44.30
N THR A 215 -0.99 -6.20 -44.94
CA THR A 215 -1.24 -6.20 -46.39
C THR A 215 -2.71 -6.52 -46.68
N ASP A 216 -3.17 -6.17 -47.88
CA ASP A 216 -4.50 -6.52 -48.37
C ASP A 216 -4.71 -8.04 -48.35
N GLY A 217 -5.91 -8.48 -47.93
CA GLY A 217 -6.32 -9.89 -47.88
C GLY A 217 -5.66 -10.73 -46.78
N ALA A 218 -4.80 -10.15 -45.92
CA ALA A 218 -4.15 -10.90 -44.84
C ALA A 218 -5.19 -11.54 -43.90
N THR A 219 -5.04 -12.83 -43.59
CA THR A 219 -5.85 -13.53 -42.59
C THR A 219 -5.65 -12.92 -41.20
N ILE A 220 -6.70 -12.87 -40.38
CA ILE A 220 -6.62 -12.34 -39.03
C ILE A 220 -5.92 -13.38 -38.12
N THR A 221 -4.72 -13.05 -37.63
CA THR A 221 -3.96 -13.90 -36.70
C THR A 221 -3.91 -13.28 -35.29
N PRO A 222 -3.61 -14.06 -34.23
CA PRO A 222 -3.54 -13.53 -32.86
C PRO A 222 -2.59 -12.34 -32.70
N GLU A 223 -1.47 -12.31 -33.42
CA GLU A 223 -0.45 -11.25 -33.34
C GLU A 223 -0.95 -9.92 -33.91
N GLN A 224 -1.98 -9.97 -34.76
CA GLN A 224 -2.61 -8.79 -35.37
C GLN A 224 -3.69 -8.17 -34.47
N ILE A 225 -4.14 -8.87 -33.43
CA ILE A 225 -5.19 -8.43 -32.52
C ILE A 225 -4.56 -7.88 -31.24
N THR A 226 -4.84 -6.62 -30.92
CA THR A 226 -4.49 -6.03 -29.63
C THR A 226 -5.76 -5.83 -28.82
N ASP A 227 -5.85 -6.49 -27.67
CA ASP A 227 -6.95 -6.33 -26.72
C ASP A 227 -6.88 -4.93 -26.07
N GLN A 228 -7.99 -4.19 -26.12
CA GLN A 228 -8.12 -2.83 -25.58
C GLN A 228 -9.12 -2.76 -24.43
N ARG A 229 -9.70 -3.89 -24.03
CA ARG A 229 -10.70 -3.95 -22.98
C ARG A 229 -10.12 -3.57 -21.62
N ARG A 230 -10.83 -2.73 -20.87
CA ARG A 230 -10.67 -2.61 -19.41
C ARG A 230 -11.27 -3.83 -18.71
N THR A 231 -10.42 -4.78 -18.37
CA THR A 231 -10.78 -5.96 -17.57
C THR A 231 -10.68 -5.68 -16.08
N GLU A 232 -11.28 -6.56 -15.25
CA GLU A 232 -11.20 -6.52 -13.78
C GLU A 232 -11.93 -5.31 -13.15
N LEU A 233 -13.03 -4.85 -13.75
CA LEU A 233 -13.86 -3.78 -13.20
C LEU A 233 -14.48 -4.21 -11.87
N ASN A 234 -13.75 -3.98 -10.78
CA ASN A 234 -14.15 -4.34 -9.43
C ASN A 234 -13.76 -3.21 -8.46
N LEU A 235 -14.77 -2.51 -7.93
CA LEU A 235 -14.56 -1.40 -7.01
C LEU A 235 -13.82 -1.83 -5.73
N SER A 236 -14.08 -3.03 -5.20
CA SER A 236 -13.42 -3.51 -3.98
C SER A 236 -11.93 -3.80 -4.18
N LYS A 237 -11.51 -4.11 -5.41
CA LYS A 237 -10.10 -4.35 -5.74
C LYS A 237 -9.26 -3.07 -5.73
N TYR A 238 -9.88 -1.94 -6.04
CA TYR A 238 -9.18 -0.65 -6.19
C TYR A 238 -9.48 0.37 -5.08
N LEU A 239 -10.47 0.11 -4.23
CA LEU A 239 -10.66 0.86 -2.98
C LEU A 239 -9.61 0.44 -1.96
N LYS A 240 -8.46 1.10 -1.98
CA LYS A 240 -7.51 1.02 -0.88
C LYS A 240 -8.07 1.83 0.29
N THR A 241 -8.48 1.15 1.35
CA THR A 241 -9.00 1.79 2.55
C THR A 241 -7.87 2.54 3.26
N PRO A 242 -8.10 3.77 3.74
CA PRO A 242 -7.13 4.47 4.58
C PRO A 242 -6.72 3.59 5.76
N ILE A 243 -5.41 3.53 6.03
CA ILE A 243 -4.89 2.69 7.11
C ILE A 243 -5.32 3.32 8.43
N TYR A 244 -6.03 2.54 9.24
CA TYR A 244 -6.37 2.90 10.60
C TYR A 244 -6.26 1.66 11.49
N ALA A 245 -5.42 1.73 12.52
CA ALA A 245 -5.38 0.74 13.59
C ALA A 245 -5.18 1.45 14.92
N GLN A 246 -5.88 0.99 15.96
CA GLN A 246 -5.76 1.55 17.30
C GLN A 246 -5.68 0.43 18.33
N GLN A 247 -4.71 0.51 19.24
CA GLN A 247 -4.61 -0.35 20.41
C GLN A 247 -4.16 0.48 21.60
N GLY A 248 -5.01 0.59 22.62
CA GLY A 248 -4.81 1.51 23.74
C GLY A 248 -4.70 2.96 23.24
N SER A 249 -3.63 3.65 23.61
CA SER A 249 -3.31 5.01 23.16
C SER A 249 -2.56 5.08 21.82
N THR A 250 -2.11 3.95 21.27
CA THR A 250 -1.38 3.90 20.01
C THR A 250 -2.38 3.91 18.86
N VAL A 251 -2.40 5.01 18.10
CA VAL A 251 -3.15 5.15 16.85
C VAL A 251 -2.15 5.14 15.69
N ILE A 252 -2.43 4.34 14.67
CA ILE A 252 -1.68 4.28 13.42
C ILE A 252 -2.62 4.70 12.31
N ASP A 253 -2.31 5.86 11.75
CA ASP A 253 -2.90 6.39 10.53
C ASP A 253 -1.81 6.64 9.48
N ASN A 254 -2.22 7.18 8.33
CA ASN A 254 -1.29 7.53 7.25
C ASN A 254 -0.25 8.59 7.69
N GLN A 255 -0.60 9.47 8.62
CA GLN A 255 0.32 10.48 9.14
C GLN A 255 1.39 9.87 10.06
N ALA A 256 1.00 8.91 10.89
CA ALA A 256 1.90 8.16 11.77
C ALA A 256 2.91 7.34 10.94
N LEU A 257 2.44 6.62 9.92
CA LEU A 257 3.31 5.83 9.03
C LEU A 257 4.29 6.70 8.23
N SER A 258 3.82 7.80 7.64
CA SER A 258 4.70 8.74 6.92
C SER A 258 5.75 9.38 7.85
N SER A 259 5.37 9.67 9.10
CA SER A 259 6.29 10.16 10.13
C SER A 259 7.35 9.12 10.50
N MET A 260 7.00 7.84 10.60
CA MET A 260 7.94 6.75 10.87
C MET A 260 9.00 6.62 9.77
N PHE A 261 8.60 6.60 8.49
CA PHE A 261 9.57 6.57 7.37
C PHE A 261 10.47 7.80 7.37
N SER A 262 9.91 8.98 7.68
CA SER A 262 10.68 10.23 7.76
C SER A 262 11.69 10.20 8.91
N GLN A 263 11.32 9.66 10.07
CA GLN A 263 12.19 9.54 11.24
C GLN A 263 13.39 8.63 10.96
N LEU A 264 13.19 7.47 10.34
CA LEU A 264 14.30 6.57 9.98
C LEU A 264 15.29 7.28 9.05
N ARG A 265 14.76 7.89 7.97
CA ARG A 265 15.58 8.61 6.98
C ARG A 265 16.38 9.73 7.62
N ASN A 266 15.75 10.53 8.48
CA ASN A 266 16.40 11.64 9.16
C ASN A 266 17.48 11.15 10.15
N ALA A 267 17.19 10.09 10.92
CA ALA A 267 18.15 9.54 11.88
C ALA A 267 19.43 9.04 11.20
N LEU A 268 19.30 8.31 10.10
CA LEU A 268 20.45 7.84 9.32
C LEU A 268 21.19 8.98 8.62
N ARG A 269 20.48 9.98 8.09
CA ARG A 269 21.09 11.18 7.48
C ARG A 269 21.88 11.98 8.50
N ASN A 270 21.36 12.15 9.72
CA ASN A 270 22.06 12.85 10.79
C ASN A 270 23.36 12.13 11.15
N ARG A 271 23.34 10.80 11.28
CA ARG A 271 24.55 10.01 11.54
C ARG A 271 25.58 10.09 10.43
N LEU A 272 25.12 10.13 9.17
CA LEU A 272 26.00 10.36 8.03
C LEU A 272 26.66 11.74 8.11
N ALA A 273 25.89 12.78 8.43
CA ALA A 273 26.40 14.14 8.57
C ALA A 273 27.33 14.32 9.78
N SER A 274 27.07 13.63 10.89
CA SER A 274 27.90 13.65 12.10
C SER A 274 29.09 12.70 12.05
N GLN A 275 29.34 12.02 10.91
CA GLN A 275 30.42 11.05 10.72
C GLN A 275 30.39 9.87 11.70
N THR A 276 29.21 9.59 12.29
CA THR A 276 29.02 8.50 13.27
C THR A 276 28.48 7.22 12.63
N LEU A 277 28.40 7.18 11.29
CA LEU A 277 27.98 6.02 10.51
C LEU A 277 29.15 5.09 10.10
N PHE A 278 30.39 5.39 10.54
CA PHE A 278 31.59 4.57 10.31
C PHE A 278 32.01 4.45 8.83
N VAL A 279 31.76 5.48 8.02
CA VAL A 279 32.02 5.47 6.57
C VAL A 279 33.26 6.28 6.18
N ASP A 280 33.63 7.30 6.95
CA ASP A 280 34.69 8.25 6.56
C ASP A 280 36.11 7.66 6.53
N ALA A 281 36.34 6.57 7.27
CA ALA A 281 37.61 5.84 7.30
C ALA A 281 37.52 4.46 6.62
N ALA A 282 36.69 4.35 5.58
CA ALA A 282 36.60 3.15 4.74
C ALA A 282 37.95 2.85 4.06
N PRO A 283 38.26 1.57 3.72
CA PRO A 283 39.56 1.18 3.16
C PRO A 283 39.89 1.83 1.81
N SER A 284 38.86 2.13 1.00
CA SER A 284 38.99 2.79 -0.29
C SER A 284 37.80 3.69 -0.60
N ASP A 285 37.94 4.59 -1.58
CA ASP A 285 36.83 5.40 -2.10
C ASP A 285 35.70 4.53 -2.67
N LEU A 286 36.05 3.39 -3.28
CA LEU A 286 35.07 2.43 -3.81
C LEU A 286 34.21 1.85 -2.68
N ASP A 287 34.84 1.42 -1.59
CA ASP A 287 34.15 0.88 -0.41
C ASP A 287 33.18 1.91 0.19
N ARG A 288 33.62 3.16 0.26
CA ARG A 288 32.79 4.29 0.71
C ARG A 288 31.56 4.49 -0.17
N THR A 289 31.75 4.48 -1.49
CA THR A 289 30.67 4.62 -2.47
C THR A 289 29.66 3.48 -2.41
N LEU A 290 30.11 2.23 -2.20
CA LEU A 290 29.22 1.08 -2.05
C LEU A 290 28.28 1.22 -0.86
N VAL A 291 28.80 1.68 0.29
CA VAL A 291 27.97 1.94 1.49
C VAL A 291 26.99 3.08 1.25
N TYR A 292 27.37 4.12 0.50
CA TYR A 292 26.46 5.21 0.16
C TYR A 292 25.32 4.78 -0.77
N PHE A 293 25.57 3.89 -1.75
CA PHE A 293 24.50 3.38 -2.62
C PHE A 293 23.48 2.57 -1.84
N THR A 294 23.90 1.65 -0.97
CA THR A 294 22.94 0.86 -0.18
C THR A 294 22.19 1.70 0.85
N LEU A 295 22.82 2.74 1.40
CA LEU A 295 22.13 3.73 2.23
C LEU A 295 21.11 4.56 1.42
N GLN A 296 21.45 4.93 0.19
CA GLN A 296 20.55 5.65 -0.72
C GLN A 296 19.31 4.81 -1.06
N ASP A 297 19.46 3.49 -1.23
CA ASP A 297 18.33 2.58 -1.46
C ASP A 297 17.32 2.63 -0.29
N VAL A 298 17.80 2.61 0.95
CA VAL A 298 16.96 2.78 2.15
C VAL A 298 16.19 4.11 2.08
N PHE A 299 16.88 5.20 1.71
CA PHE A 299 16.24 6.52 1.59
C PHE A 299 15.18 6.58 0.48
N GLN A 300 15.42 5.92 -0.64
CA GLN A 300 14.47 5.85 -1.75
C GLN A 300 13.20 5.07 -1.36
N ILE A 301 13.36 3.95 -0.66
CA ILE A 301 12.23 3.16 -0.15
C ILE A 301 11.41 3.97 0.85
N CYS A 302 12.04 4.67 1.81
CA CYS A 302 11.31 5.55 2.73
C CYS A 302 10.54 6.65 1.99
N THR A 303 11.15 7.28 0.98
CA THR A 303 10.52 8.37 0.22
C THR A 303 9.34 7.89 -0.62
N SER A 304 9.50 6.72 -1.24
CA SER A 304 8.42 6.05 -1.99
C SER A 304 7.29 5.65 -1.06
N GLY A 305 7.61 5.07 0.10
CA GLY A 305 6.65 4.70 1.13
C GLY A 305 5.84 5.89 1.65
N ILE A 306 6.49 7.03 1.95
CA ILE A 306 5.81 8.26 2.34
C ILE A 306 4.81 8.70 1.27
N THR A 307 5.23 8.71 0.00
CA THR A 307 4.37 9.14 -1.11
C THR A 307 3.15 8.24 -1.27
N GLN A 308 3.34 6.91 -1.20
CA GLN A 308 2.23 5.96 -1.31
C GLN A 308 1.25 6.10 -0.14
N VAL A 309 1.74 6.24 1.09
CA VAL A 309 0.92 6.39 2.29
C VAL A 309 0.14 7.71 2.27
N LEU A 310 0.77 8.83 1.91
CA LEU A 310 0.12 10.14 1.87
C LEU A 310 -0.90 10.29 0.72
N THR A 311 -0.74 9.49 -0.34
CA THR A 311 -1.71 9.44 -1.45
C THR A 311 -2.87 8.48 -1.20
N ASN A 312 -2.98 7.91 0.00
CA ASN A 312 -3.98 6.91 0.39
C ASN A 312 -3.98 5.67 -0.54
N ASN A 313 -2.84 5.36 -1.15
CA ASN A 313 -2.71 4.28 -2.12
C ASN A 313 -2.04 3.03 -1.50
N VAL A 314 -2.29 2.76 -0.22
CA VAL A 314 -1.68 1.65 0.53
C VAL A 314 -2.73 1.00 1.41
N SER A 315 -2.88 -0.32 1.30
CA SER A 315 -3.64 -1.16 2.23
C SER A 315 -2.76 -1.71 3.35
N ILE A 316 -3.34 -2.30 4.42
CA ILE A 316 -2.54 -2.93 5.50
C ILE A 316 -1.60 -4.02 4.95
N SER A 317 -2.06 -4.81 3.96
CA SER A 317 -1.21 -5.81 3.31
C SER A 317 -0.03 -5.18 2.56
N ASP A 318 -0.29 -4.08 1.84
CA ASP A 318 0.76 -3.31 1.17
C ASP A 318 1.78 -2.74 2.17
N VAL A 319 1.34 -2.32 3.38
CA VAL A 319 2.25 -1.86 4.44
C VAL A 319 3.21 -2.98 4.86
N PHE A 320 2.72 -4.21 5.09
CA PHE A 320 3.61 -5.30 5.47
C PHE A 320 4.65 -5.61 4.38
N GLN A 321 4.25 -5.59 3.11
CA GLN A 321 5.18 -5.77 2.00
C GLN A 321 6.22 -4.63 1.95
N LEU A 322 5.79 -3.38 2.10
CA LEU A 322 6.67 -2.23 2.13
C LEU A 322 7.64 -2.26 3.31
N MET A 323 7.17 -2.71 4.49
CA MET A 323 8.00 -2.86 5.69
C MET A 323 9.02 -4.00 5.53
N GLN A 324 8.65 -5.09 4.87
CA GLN A 324 9.57 -6.17 4.55
C GLN A 324 10.68 -5.70 3.60
N ILE A 325 10.31 -5.00 2.52
CA ILE A 325 11.27 -4.41 1.57
C ILE A 325 12.22 -3.44 2.28
N LEU A 326 11.69 -2.59 3.17
CA LEU A 326 12.50 -1.67 3.95
C LEU A 326 13.43 -2.41 4.93
N ALA A 327 12.96 -3.48 5.58
CA ALA A 327 13.78 -4.27 6.49
C ALA A 327 14.93 -4.97 5.76
N ASP A 328 14.68 -5.49 4.56
CA ASP A 328 15.71 -6.14 3.75
C ASP A 328 16.73 -5.15 3.18
N ALA A 329 16.30 -3.93 2.83
CA ALA A 329 17.23 -2.86 2.44
C ALA A 329 18.12 -2.41 3.61
N GLN A 330 17.56 -2.27 4.83
CA GLN A 330 18.34 -1.99 6.03
C GLN A 330 19.38 -3.11 6.31
N GLU A 331 18.99 -4.39 6.15
CA GLU A 331 19.91 -5.51 6.32
C GLU A 331 21.02 -5.51 5.26
N ASN A 332 20.70 -5.20 4.01
CA ASN A 332 21.70 -5.09 2.94
C ASN A 332 22.71 -3.97 3.26
N PHE A 333 22.22 -2.80 3.66
CA PHE A 333 23.06 -1.70 4.12
C PHE A 333 23.99 -2.12 5.27
N LEU A 334 23.48 -2.83 6.27
CA LEU A 334 24.29 -3.32 7.39
C LEU A 334 25.37 -4.32 6.95
N LYS A 335 25.06 -5.23 6.03
CA LYS A 335 26.03 -6.16 5.45
C LYS A 335 27.15 -5.41 4.71
N THR A 336 26.79 -4.44 3.89
CA THR A 336 27.78 -3.61 3.18
C THR A 336 28.63 -2.79 4.16
N LEU A 337 28.03 -2.22 5.21
CA LEU A 337 28.76 -1.47 6.23
C LEU A 337 29.73 -2.35 7.02
N ASP A 338 29.37 -3.60 7.30
CA ASP A 338 30.22 -4.57 7.99
C ASP A 338 31.50 -4.85 7.17
N GLN A 339 31.31 -5.13 5.87
CA GLN A 339 32.36 -5.53 4.92
C GLN A 339 33.24 -4.36 4.46
N HIS A 340 32.64 -3.20 4.19
CA HIS A 340 33.28 -2.09 3.49
C HIS A 340 33.41 -0.81 4.35
N GLY A 341 32.79 -0.76 5.54
CA GLY A 341 32.94 0.36 6.47
C GLY A 341 34.29 0.37 7.18
N SER A 342 34.51 1.39 8.02
CA SER A 342 35.79 1.60 8.72
C SER A 342 36.26 0.34 9.48
N PRO A 343 37.47 -0.18 9.22
CA PRO A 343 37.97 -1.39 9.87
C PRO A 343 38.51 -1.14 11.28
N SER A 344 38.87 0.10 11.63
CA SER A 344 39.54 0.47 12.89
C SER A 344 38.62 1.17 13.91
N SER A 345 37.33 1.34 13.61
CA SER A 345 36.41 2.04 14.52
C SER A 345 35.94 1.15 15.67
N SER A 346 36.36 1.46 16.89
CA SER A 346 35.85 0.88 18.14
C SER A 346 34.38 1.30 18.33
N GLY A 347 33.44 0.46 17.85
CA GLY A 347 32.00 0.75 17.97
C GLY A 347 31.16 0.25 16.79
N LYS A 348 31.76 0.04 15.61
CA LYS A 348 31.04 -0.45 14.42
C LYS A 348 30.35 -1.79 14.66
N GLY A 349 31.07 -2.77 15.22
CA GLY A 349 30.52 -4.10 15.51
C GLY A 349 29.33 -4.03 16.48
N ASN A 350 29.43 -3.23 17.54
CA ASN A 350 28.32 -3.05 18.51
C ASN A 350 27.11 -2.38 17.86
N PHE A 351 27.33 -1.36 17.03
CA PHE A 351 26.27 -0.69 16.26
C PHE A 351 25.54 -1.67 15.33
N ILE A 352 26.28 -2.42 14.52
CA ILE A 352 25.71 -3.40 13.58
C ILE A 352 24.93 -4.48 14.33
N ASN A 353 25.50 -5.03 15.41
CA ASN A 353 24.84 -6.09 16.18
C ASN A 353 23.54 -5.60 16.85
N ARG A 354 23.53 -4.38 17.40
CA ARG A 354 22.33 -3.78 18.00
C ARG A 354 21.26 -3.49 16.93
N TYR A 355 21.67 -2.96 15.78
CA TYR A 355 20.75 -2.73 14.66
C TYR A 355 20.15 -4.06 14.18
N ARG A 356 20.97 -5.07 13.86
CA ARG A 356 20.51 -6.40 13.43
C ARG A 356 19.54 -7.03 14.43
N ARG A 357 19.79 -6.88 15.74
CA ARG A 357 18.86 -7.37 16.78
C ARG A 357 17.48 -6.73 16.66
N ASN A 358 17.42 -5.40 16.56
CA ASN A 358 16.14 -4.69 16.42
C ASN A 358 15.46 -5.01 15.07
N LEU A 359 16.24 -5.20 14.02
CA LEU A 359 15.76 -5.53 12.69
C LEU A 359 15.17 -6.95 12.62
N ASN A 360 15.74 -7.91 13.35
CA ASN A 360 15.19 -9.25 13.47
C ASN A 360 13.84 -9.22 14.20
N LEU A 361 13.73 -8.46 15.30
CA LEU A 361 12.44 -8.26 15.98
C LEU A 361 11.39 -7.68 15.02
N LEU A 362 11.77 -6.72 14.17
CA LEU A 362 10.87 -6.18 13.16
C LEU A 362 10.38 -7.25 12.19
N LYS A 363 11.28 -8.11 11.69
CA LYS A 363 10.95 -9.19 10.76
C LYS A 363 10.01 -10.22 11.40
N ASP A 364 10.19 -10.50 12.69
CA ASP A 364 9.30 -11.37 13.45
C ASP A 364 7.89 -10.77 13.55
N GLU A 365 7.77 -9.48 13.86
CA GLU A 365 6.47 -8.79 13.95
C GLU A 365 5.76 -8.63 12.60
N ILE A 366 6.52 -8.46 11.50
CA ILE A 366 5.97 -8.49 10.13
C ILE A 366 5.37 -9.86 9.84
N THR A 367 6.09 -10.93 10.18
CA THR A 367 5.63 -12.32 9.97
C THR A 367 4.39 -12.62 10.82
N ALA A 368 4.34 -12.09 12.04
CA ALA A 368 3.17 -12.17 12.91
C ALA A 368 1.96 -11.35 12.41
N SER A 369 2.11 -10.57 11.34
CA SER A 369 1.06 -9.72 10.76
C SER A 369 0.44 -8.73 11.76
N SER A 370 1.24 -8.27 12.74
CA SER A 370 0.82 -7.28 13.74
C SER A 370 1.23 -5.89 13.28
N LEU A 371 0.29 -5.10 12.74
CA LEU A 371 0.59 -3.76 12.21
C LEU A 371 1.13 -2.85 13.31
N ILE A 372 0.57 -2.95 14.52
CA ILE A 372 0.92 -2.09 15.64
C ILE A 372 2.31 -2.38 16.16
N ASN A 373 2.65 -3.66 16.33
CA ASN A 373 3.98 -4.04 16.78
C ASN A 373 5.03 -3.78 15.69
N THR A 374 4.71 -4.03 14.42
CA THR A 374 5.58 -3.77 13.27
C THR A 374 5.94 -2.28 13.21
N TYR A 375 4.93 -1.41 13.26
CA TYR A 375 5.12 0.04 13.31
C TYR A 375 5.94 0.47 14.53
N SER A 376 5.57 -0.01 15.73
CA SER A 376 6.24 0.37 16.97
C SER A 376 7.71 -0.04 16.98
N THR A 377 8.01 -1.23 16.47
CA THR A 377 9.38 -1.75 16.39
C THR A 377 10.23 -0.95 15.41
N GLN A 378 9.73 -0.63 14.22
CA GLN A 378 10.44 0.23 13.26
C GLN A 378 10.62 1.67 13.77
N LYS A 379 9.63 2.20 14.48
CA LYS A 379 9.75 3.49 15.16
C LYS A 379 10.85 3.44 16.22
N ASN A 380 10.93 2.38 17.03
CA ASN A 380 11.96 2.21 18.04
C ASN A 380 13.37 2.13 17.42
N ILE A 381 13.54 1.48 16.26
CA ILE A 381 14.80 1.52 15.50
C ILE A 381 15.19 2.97 15.18
N SER A 382 14.23 3.76 14.69
CA SER A 382 14.47 5.15 14.29
C SER A 382 14.82 6.04 15.48
N VAL A 383 14.14 5.86 16.61
CA VAL A 383 14.42 6.56 17.88
C VAL A 383 15.82 6.22 18.38
N TRP A 384 16.18 4.95 18.41
CA TRP A 384 17.54 4.53 18.80
C TRP A 384 18.62 5.07 17.85
N LEU A 385 18.36 5.10 16.54
CA LEU A 385 19.28 5.71 15.59
C LEU A 385 19.41 7.22 15.81
N PHE A 386 18.35 7.89 16.26
CA PHE A 386 18.38 9.32 16.54
C PHE A 386 19.06 9.67 17.86
N ASP A 387 19.09 8.76 18.85
CA ASP A 387 19.64 9.05 20.17
C ASP A 387 21.19 9.14 20.13
N GLU A 388 21.69 10.38 20.00
CA GLU A 388 23.10 10.77 20.18
C GLU A 388 23.44 10.98 21.68
N ARG A 389 22.45 11.00 22.59
CA ARG A 389 22.59 11.49 23.96
C ARG A 389 23.46 10.61 24.84
N GLY A 390 23.25 9.29 24.83
CA GLY A 390 24.00 8.35 25.68
C GLY A 390 25.50 8.34 25.38
N ARG A 391 25.86 8.47 24.10
CA ARG A 391 27.26 8.55 23.65
C ARG A 391 27.91 9.89 23.97
N ASP A 392 27.18 10.99 23.81
CA ASP A 392 27.70 12.31 24.17
C ASP A 392 27.90 12.44 25.68
N VAL A 393 26.95 11.95 26.49
CA VAL A 393 27.09 11.85 27.95
C VAL A 393 28.30 10.99 28.32
N ALA A 394 28.44 9.80 27.73
CA ALA A 394 29.58 8.92 27.99
C ALA A 394 30.92 9.57 27.62
N SER A 395 30.98 10.25 26.48
CA SER A 395 32.17 10.99 26.02
C SER A 395 32.53 12.14 26.96
N MET A 396 31.53 12.94 27.37
CA MET A 396 31.71 14.04 28.32
C MET A 396 32.22 13.54 29.68
N LEU A 397 31.63 12.46 30.22
CA LEU A 397 32.07 11.85 31.48
C LEU A 397 33.49 11.27 31.38
N ARG A 398 33.81 10.58 30.29
CA ARG A 398 35.16 10.04 30.02
C ARG A 398 36.21 11.15 29.92
N SER A 399 35.88 12.28 29.28
CA SER A 399 36.79 13.43 29.15
C SER A 399 37.17 14.06 30.50
N GLN A 400 36.28 13.98 31.50
CA GLN A 400 36.47 14.54 32.84
C GLN A 400 36.87 13.50 33.89
N GLN A 401 37.08 12.24 33.49
CA GLN A 401 37.23 11.10 34.39
C GLN A 401 38.33 11.31 35.43
N ASP A 402 39.49 11.78 34.99
CA ASP A 402 40.65 12.01 35.84
C ASP A 402 40.42 13.11 36.88
N ARG A 403 39.74 14.18 36.45
CA ARG A 403 39.39 15.33 37.29
C ARG A 403 38.38 14.92 38.36
N LEU A 404 37.32 14.23 37.93
CA LEU A 404 36.23 13.78 38.80
C LEU A 404 36.69 12.76 39.82
N ALA A 405 37.49 11.77 39.42
CA ALA A 405 38.00 10.75 40.33
C ALA A 405 38.91 11.35 41.42
N ARG A 406 39.81 12.28 41.07
CA ARG A 406 40.68 12.94 42.06
C ARG A 406 39.88 13.85 43.00
N GLY A 407 38.95 14.63 42.45
CA GLY A 407 38.08 15.50 43.25
C GLY A 407 37.19 14.71 44.21
N ALA A 408 36.67 13.56 43.77
CA ALA A 408 35.86 12.68 44.61
C ALA A 408 36.66 12.10 45.78
N VAL A 409 37.91 11.66 45.58
CA VAL A 409 38.79 11.22 46.69
C VAL A 409 38.99 12.35 47.71
N GLN A 410 39.18 13.58 47.25
CA GLN A 410 39.34 14.74 48.14
C GLN A 410 38.06 15.03 48.92
N ALA A 411 36.89 14.95 48.29
CA ALA A 411 35.59 15.11 48.95
C ALA A 411 35.37 14.04 50.02
N MET A 412 35.72 12.79 49.73
CA MET A 412 35.69 11.70 50.70
C MET A 412 36.55 12.01 51.93
N TYR A 413 37.76 12.55 51.77
CA TYR A 413 38.62 12.90 52.90
C TYR A 413 38.13 14.11 53.71
N GLN A 414 37.48 15.06 53.06
CA GLN A 414 36.85 16.18 53.76
C GLN A 414 35.70 15.69 54.64
N LYS A 415 34.87 14.77 54.14
CA LYS A 415 33.76 14.19 54.91
C LYS A 415 34.22 13.16 55.94
N PHE A 416 35.29 12.41 55.64
CA PHE A 416 35.82 11.35 56.49
C PHE A 416 37.33 11.51 56.77
N PRO A 417 37.73 12.45 57.64
CA PRO A 417 39.15 12.78 57.87
C PRO A 417 40.00 11.62 58.40
N PHE A 418 39.38 10.61 59.02
CA PHE A 418 40.09 9.41 59.50
C PHE A 418 40.66 8.57 58.36
N LEU A 419 40.09 8.65 57.15
CA LEU A 419 40.58 7.91 55.99
C LEU A 419 41.99 8.36 55.59
N ALA A 420 42.31 9.64 55.72
CA ALA A 420 43.65 10.16 55.46
C ALA A 420 44.69 9.70 56.49
N ARG A 421 44.25 9.30 57.70
CA ARG A 421 45.12 8.71 58.73
C ARG A 421 45.29 7.20 58.55
N ARG A 422 44.26 6.53 58.03
CA ARG A 422 44.21 5.08 57.81
C ARG A 422 44.90 4.67 56.50
N TYR A 423 44.70 5.43 55.44
CA TYR A 423 45.20 5.16 54.09
C TYR A 423 46.26 6.21 53.72
N GLY A 424 47.50 5.76 53.51
CA GLY A 424 48.63 6.64 53.13
C GLY A 424 48.60 7.05 51.65
N SER A 425 49.57 7.85 51.19
CA SER A 425 49.62 8.42 49.83
C SER A 425 49.59 7.38 48.69
N ILE A 426 50.11 6.18 48.91
CA ILE A 426 50.13 5.08 47.92
C ILE A 426 48.71 4.50 47.73
N GLU A 427 47.94 4.34 48.80
CA GLU A 427 46.55 3.83 48.75
C GLU A 427 45.54 4.89 48.27
N MET A 428 45.92 6.18 48.23
CA MET A 428 45.11 7.22 47.58
C MET A 428 45.05 7.03 46.06
N SER A 429 46.14 6.54 45.47
CA SER A 429 46.21 6.29 44.03
C SER A 429 45.35 5.08 43.63
N SER A 430 45.28 4.06 44.47
CA SER A 430 44.42 2.89 44.25
C SER A 430 42.95 3.25 44.38
N LEU A 431 42.57 4.08 45.37
CA LEU A 431 41.18 4.53 45.55
C LEU A 431 40.70 5.39 44.37
N SER A 432 41.57 6.28 43.85
CA SER A 432 41.29 7.00 42.61
C SER A 432 41.13 6.06 41.43
N GLY A 433 41.91 4.97 41.37
CA GLY A 433 41.78 3.91 40.37
C GLY A 433 40.40 3.23 40.40
N VAL A 434 39.90 2.87 41.58
CA VAL A 434 38.56 2.26 41.73
C VAL A 434 37.47 3.24 41.28
N LEU A 435 37.54 4.50 41.71
CA LEU A 435 36.57 5.52 41.32
C LEU A 435 36.59 5.84 39.83
N ARG A 436 37.77 5.77 39.18
CA ARG A 436 37.89 5.85 37.71
C ARG A 436 37.13 4.72 37.03
N VAL A 437 37.27 3.49 37.51
CA VAL A 437 36.59 2.32 36.96
C VAL A 437 35.08 2.42 37.17
N LEU A 438 34.63 2.86 38.35
CA LEU A 438 33.21 3.09 38.61
C LEU A 438 32.60 4.13 37.66
N LEU A 439 33.29 5.27 37.46
CA LEU A 439 32.85 6.30 36.53
C LEU A 439 32.82 5.82 35.07
N LEU A 440 33.75 4.93 34.67
CA LEU A 440 33.71 4.29 33.36
C LEU A 440 32.50 3.39 33.18
N ASN A 441 32.09 2.66 34.23
CA ASN A 441 30.89 1.84 34.18
C ASN A 441 29.61 2.69 34.16
N VAL A 442 29.60 3.86 34.81
CA VAL A 442 28.50 4.84 34.66
C VAL A 442 28.42 5.38 33.24
N ALA A 443 29.56 5.75 32.64
CA ALA A 443 29.61 6.18 31.23
C ALA A 443 29.21 5.04 30.27
N GLN A 444 29.61 3.80 30.57
CA GLN A 444 29.25 2.61 29.81
C GLN A 444 27.74 2.33 29.89
N ALA A 445 27.13 2.46 31.07
CA ALA A 445 25.69 2.31 31.26
C ALA A 445 24.91 3.37 30.48
N ALA A 446 25.42 4.61 30.42
CA ALA A 446 24.86 5.67 29.58
C ALA A 446 24.99 5.36 28.07
N GLU A 447 26.11 4.78 27.64
CA GLU A 447 26.32 4.36 26.25
C GLU A 447 25.47 3.14 25.85
N GLU A 448 25.25 2.21 26.78
CA GLU A 448 24.43 1.02 26.61
C GLU A 448 22.93 1.31 26.75
N GLU A 449 22.57 2.47 27.31
CA GLU A 449 21.20 2.83 27.71
C GLU A 449 20.58 1.78 28.64
N GLY A 450 21.38 1.22 29.54
CA GLY A 450 20.99 0.11 30.41
C GLY A 450 21.91 -0.03 31.63
N THR A 451 21.47 -0.76 32.65
CA THR A 451 22.19 -0.84 33.93
C THR A 451 23.13 -2.03 34.04
N SER A 452 23.17 -2.94 33.08
CA SER A 452 23.87 -4.24 33.22
C SER A 452 25.36 -4.14 33.55
N SER A 453 26.07 -3.21 32.90
CA SER A 453 27.49 -2.94 33.19
C SER A 453 27.69 -2.34 34.58
N LEU A 454 26.79 -1.43 34.98
CA LEU A 454 26.78 -0.82 36.30
C LEU A 454 26.42 -1.83 37.40
N ASP A 455 25.48 -2.74 37.16
CA ASP A 455 25.09 -3.82 38.06
C ASP A 455 26.25 -4.76 38.36
N ALA A 456 26.99 -5.17 37.32
CA ALA A 456 28.18 -5.98 37.47
C ALA A 456 29.25 -5.26 38.32
N ALA A 457 29.49 -3.98 38.03
CA ALA A 457 30.45 -3.16 38.77
C ALA A 457 30.04 -2.93 40.24
N MET A 458 28.76 -2.66 40.51
CA MET A 458 28.25 -2.49 41.87
C MET A 458 28.35 -3.79 42.68
N ASN A 459 28.04 -4.93 42.07
CA ASN A 459 28.18 -6.24 42.72
C ASN A 459 29.64 -6.60 43.02
N GLU A 460 30.57 -6.25 42.14
CA GLU A 460 32.00 -6.41 42.39
C GLU A 460 32.47 -5.49 43.53
N LEU A 461 32.06 -4.22 43.52
CA LEU A 461 32.38 -3.27 44.58
C LEU A 461 31.87 -3.76 45.94
N LYS A 462 30.61 -4.19 46.04
CA LYS A 462 30.04 -4.75 47.27
C LYS A 462 30.83 -5.95 47.79
N ARG A 463 31.25 -6.86 46.89
CA ARG A 463 32.08 -8.01 47.25
C ARG A 463 33.45 -7.56 47.79
N SER A 464 34.08 -6.57 47.17
CA SER A 464 35.35 -6.00 47.64
C SER A 464 35.21 -5.25 48.97
N LEU A 465 34.11 -4.53 49.19
CA LEU A 465 33.86 -3.82 50.45
C LEU A 465 33.74 -4.80 51.62
N ASN A 466 33.02 -5.89 51.41
CA ASN A 466 32.83 -6.93 52.43
C ASN A 466 34.14 -7.66 52.78
N SER A 467 35.09 -7.79 51.84
CA SER A 467 36.36 -8.47 52.11
C SER A 467 37.38 -7.57 52.81
N VAL A 468 37.37 -6.25 52.54
CA VAL A 468 38.31 -5.27 53.12
C VAL A 468 37.76 -4.61 54.40
N GLY A 469 36.44 -4.69 54.64
CA GLY A 469 35.78 -4.07 55.78
C GLY A 469 35.60 -2.55 55.64
N ASP A 470 35.53 -2.08 54.39
CA ASP A 470 35.30 -0.67 54.06
C ASP A 470 33.79 -0.36 54.01
N SER A 471 33.42 0.88 54.34
CA SER A 471 32.00 1.28 54.37
C SER A 471 31.51 1.72 52.99
N PRO A 472 30.31 1.27 52.55
CA PRO A 472 29.66 1.78 51.33
C PRO A 472 29.46 3.31 51.33
N SER A 473 29.29 3.91 52.51
CA SER A 473 29.10 5.37 52.69
C SER A 473 30.20 6.23 52.08
N TRP A 474 31.42 5.69 51.97
CA TRP A 474 32.57 6.37 51.38
C TRP A 474 32.40 6.54 49.87
N TYR A 475 31.91 5.50 49.20
CA TYR A 475 31.71 5.48 47.76
C TYR A 475 30.42 6.20 47.36
N ILE A 476 29.41 6.21 48.23
CA ILE A 476 28.21 7.06 48.06
C ILE A 476 28.62 8.54 47.99
N GLU A 477 29.43 9.01 48.95
CA GLU A 477 29.91 10.40 48.94
C GLU A 477 30.70 10.74 47.66
N ALA A 478 31.54 9.80 47.21
CA ALA A 478 32.30 9.97 45.98
C ALA A 478 31.38 10.14 44.76
N LEU A 479 30.33 9.32 44.66
CA LEU A 479 29.36 9.38 43.57
C LEU A 479 28.50 10.65 43.63
N GLU A 480 28.09 11.09 44.82
CA GLU A 480 27.38 12.36 45.01
C GLU A 480 28.23 13.55 44.56
N PHE A 481 29.53 13.55 44.91
CA PHE A 481 30.45 14.57 44.43
C PHE A 481 30.57 14.58 42.90
N MET A 482 30.74 13.40 42.28
CA MET A 482 30.83 13.29 40.82
C MET A 482 29.55 13.76 40.13
N LYS A 483 28.39 13.40 40.68
CA LYS A 483 27.08 13.86 40.23
C LYS A 483 26.96 15.39 40.28
N ALA A 484 27.46 16.03 41.34
CA ALA A 484 27.39 17.48 41.45
C ALA A 484 28.39 18.23 40.55
N ASN A 485 29.50 17.60 40.14
CA ASN A 485 30.65 18.27 39.54
C ASN A 485 31.03 17.80 38.13
N HIS A 486 30.21 16.96 37.48
CA HIS A 486 30.49 16.43 36.14
C HIS A 486 30.57 17.51 35.05
N GLY A 487 29.99 18.71 35.27
CA GLY A 487 30.16 19.87 34.39
C GLY A 487 29.40 19.80 33.06
N ILE A 488 28.39 18.93 32.98
CA ILE A 488 27.49 18.85 31.82
C ILE A 488 26.42 19.93 32.00
N THR A 489 26.21 20.77 30.99
CA THR A 489 25.32 21.94 31.06
C THR A 489 24.02 21.76 30.30
N THR A 490 23.97 20.84 29.34
CA THR A 490 22.76 20.54 28.55
C THR A 490 21.73 19.80 29.41
N SER A 491 20.57 20.42 29.65
CA SER A 491 19.54 19.94 30.59
C SER A 491 19.16 18.46 30.40
N GLU A 492 18.99 18.01 29.16
CA GLU A 492 18.60 16.62 28.88
C GLU A 492 19.73 15.63 29.21
N PHE A 493 20.99 16.01 28.95
CA PHE A 493 22.17 15.18 29.23
C PHE A 493 22.44 15.08 30.73
N VAL A 494 22.15 16.15 31.47
CA VAL A 494 22.22 16.18 32.94
C VAL A 494 21.24 15.17 33.53
N VAL A 495 20.00 15.13 33.04
CA VAL A 495 18.98 14.17 33.54
C VAL A 495 19.44 12.73 33.29
N THR A 496 19.93 12.44 32.08
CA THR A 496 20.44 11.11 31.74
C THR A 496 21.64 10.72 32.60
N ALA A 497 22.68 11.54 32.69
CA ALA A 497 23.85 11.26 33.53
C ALA A 497 23.47 11.04 35.00
N ASN A 498 22.62 11.92 35.54
CA ASN A 498 22.20 11.86 36.94
C ASN A 498 21.42 10.59 37.26
N SER A 499 20.58 10.09 36.34
CA SER A 499 19.83 8.84 36.56
C SER A 499 20.75 7.64 36.84
N TYR A 500 21.91 7.54 36.17
CA TYR A 500 22.87 6.46 36.39
C TYR A 500 23.69 6.66 37.67
N PHE A 501 24.03 7.90 38.03
CA PHE A 501 24.61 8.19 39.35
C PHE A 501 23.65 7.84 40.48
N ASP A 502 22.38 8.23 40.37
CA ASP A 502 21.34 7.93 41.35
C ASP A 502 21.12 6.43 41.48
N TYR A 503 21.14 5.70 40.35
CA TYR A 503 21.09 4.25 40.37
C TYR A 503 22.27 3.63 41.14
N ALA A 504 23.51 4.07 40.86
CA ALA A 504 24.70 3.57 41.56
C ALA A 504 24.67 3.88 43.06
N ILE A 505 24.21 5.07 43.44
CA ILE A 505 24.05 5.48 44.84
C ILE A 505 23.01 4.61 45.55
N ASN A 506 21.85 4.41 44.91
CA ASN A 506 20.79 3.55 45.44
C ASN A 506 21.24 2.09 45.56
N ALA A 507 22.10 1.63 44.66
CA ALA A 507 22.65 0.28 44.74
C ALA A 507 23.57 0.11 45.95
N LEU A 508 24.27 1.15 46.41
CA LEU A 508 25.23 1.08 47.54
C LEU A 508 24.64 1.44 48.90
N SER A 509 23.46 2.07 48.89
CA SER A 509 22.65 2.35 50.08
C SER A 509 22.00 1.07 50.58
#